data_AF-A0A6G3YWF7-F1
#
_entry.id   AF-A0A6G3YWF7-F1
#
_cell.length_a   1.000
_cell.length_b   1.000
_cell.length_c   1.000
_cell.angle_alpha   90.00
_cell.angle_beta   90.00
_cell.angle_gamma   90.00
#
_symmetry.space_group_name_H-M   'P 1'
#
loop_
_entity.id
_entity.type
_entity.pdbx_description
1 polymer ?
#
loop_
_entity_poly.entity_id
_entity_poly.type
_entity_poly.pdbx_seq_one_letter_code
_entity_poly.pdbx_strand_id
1 'polypeptide(L)' 'MFLDIRGFTPFAETKEPEEIIEYQNQVFGFMIEVINKFHGNINQFLGDGFMATFGAPVSHGNDCENAYQA' A
#
# COMPACT_ATOMS: atom_id res chain seq x y z
N MET A 1 6.43 6.61 -2.13
CA MET A 1 5.01 6.56 -2.51
C MET A 1 4.17 6.42 -1.27
N PHE A 2 3.01 7.07 -1.24
CA PHE A 2 2.02 6.95 -0.17
C PHE A 2 0.69 6.53 -0.79
N LEU A 3 -0.01 5.62 -0.12
CA LEU A 3 -1.34 5.18 -0.49
C LEU A 3 -2.27 5.37 0.70
N ASP A 4 -3.51 5.80 0.43
CA ASP A 4 -4.54 6.06 1.42
C ASP A 4 -5.93 5.75 0.84
N ILE A 5 -6.78 5.06 1.59
CA ILE A 5 -8.12 4.65 1.12
C ILE A 5 -9.11 5.79 1.36
N ARG A 6 -9.62 6.36 0.27
CA ARG A 6 -10.61 7.43 0.34
C ARG A 6 -11.91 6.95 0.98
N GLY A 7 -12.37 7.67 2.01
CA GLY A 7 -13.64 7.38 2.68
C GLY A 7 -13.57 6.20 3.64
N PHE A 8 -12.38 5.79 4.05
CA PHE A 8 -12.22 4.68 4.98
C PHE A 8 -12.81 4.97 6.36
N THR A 9 -12.64 6.17 6.93
CA THR A 9 -13.15 6.46 8.29
C THR A 9 -14.67 6.27 8.40
N PRO A 10 -15.51 6.87 7.53
CA PRO A 10 -16.95 6.61 7.58
C PRO A 10 -17.32 5.14 7.28
N PHE A 11 -16.54 4.45 6.44
CA PHE A 11 -16.73 3.02 6.20
C PHE A 11 -16.49 2.21 7.47
N ALA A 12 -15.35 2.40 8.13
CA ALA A 12 -14.94 1.68 9.33
C ALA A 12 -15.88 1.92 10.52
N GLU A 13 -16.47 3.12 10.64
CA GLU A 13 -17.45 3.43 11.70
C GLU A 13 -18.73 2.59 11.64
N THR A 14 -19.03 1.96 10.49
CA THR A 14 -20.27 1.18 10.27
C THR A 14 -20.04 -0.33 10.21
N LYS A 15 -18.83 -0.78 10.56
CA LYS A 15 -18.36 -2.14 10.30
C LYS A 15 -17.74 -2.79 11.53
N GLU A 16 -17.88 -4.10 11.60
CA GLU A 16 -17.20 -4.88 12.61
C GLU A 16 -15.69 -4.97 12.29
N PRO A 17 -14.82 -5.11 13.31
CA PRO A 17 -13.37 -5.20 13.12
C PRO A 17 -12.93 -6.26 12.10
N GLU A 18 -13.60 -7.41 12.08
CA GLU A 18 -13.32 -8.50 11.14
C GLU A 18 -13.60 -8.09 9.69
N GLU A 19 -14.70 -7.38 9.44
CA GLU A 19 -15.04 -6.87 8.09
C GLU A 19 -14.01 -5.83 7.62
N ILE A 20 -13.51 -4.99 8.54
CA ILE A 20 -12.48 -3.98 8.24
C ILE A 20 -11.17 -4.67 7.85
N ILE A 21 -10.74 -5.67 8.62
CA ILE A 21 -9.50 -6.42 8.36
C ILE A 21 -9.61 -7.17 7.04
N GLU A 22 -10.75 -7.82 6.77
CA GLU A 22 -10.96 -8.53 5.51
C GLU A 22 -10.90 -7.57 4.31
N TYR A 23 -11.55 -6.41 4.40
CA TYR A 23 -11.48 -5.37 3.38
C TYR A 23 -10.06 -4.87 3.15
N GLN A 24 -9.33 -4.53 4.22
CA GLN A 24 -7.94 -4.07 4.13
C GLN A 24 -7.04 -5.13 3.51
N ASN A 25 -7.18 -6.40 3.88
CA ASN A 25 -6.39 -7.50 3.33
C ASN A 25 -6.65 -7.68 1.83
N GLN A 26 -7.90 -7.55 1.37
CA GLN A 26 -8.23 -7.62 -0.06
C GLN A 26 -7.58 -6.48 -0.85
N VAL A 27 -7.65 -5.25 -0.33
CA VAL A 27 -7.08 -4.07 -0.99
C VAL A 27 -5.54 -4.12 -0.97
N PHE A 28 -4.94 -4.34 0.20
CA PHE A 28 -3.50 -4.36 0.36
C PHE A 28 -2.85 -5.56 -0.31
N GLY A 29 -3.49 -6.73 -0.34
CA GLY A 29 -2.96 -7.92 -1.00
C GLY A 29 -2.57 -7.66 -2.46
N PHE A 30 -3.52 -7.14 -3.25
CA PHE A 30 -3.26 -6.76 -4.64
C PHE A 30 -2.20 -5.66 -4.76
N MET A 31 -2.25 -4.63 -3.90
CA MET A 31 -1.30 -3.51 -3.97
C MET A 31 0.13 -3.96 -3.63
N ILE A 32 0.32 -4.82 -2.63
CA ILE A 32 1.63 -5.39 -2.28
C ILE A 32 2.25 -6.10 -3.48
N GLU A 33 1.46 -6.87 -4.24
CA GLU A 33 1.95 -7.54 -5.45
C GLU A 33 2.43 -6.55 -6.50
N VAL A 34 1.70 -5.46 -6.72
CA VAL A 34 2.09 -4.39 -7.66
C VAL A 34 3.38 -3.69 -7.23
N ILE A 35 3.48 -3.30 -5.95
CA ILE A 35 4.69 -2.66 -5.42
C ILE A 35 5.92 -3.57 -5.59
N ASN A 36 5.79 -4.85 -5.24
CA ASN A 36 6.87 -5.81 -5.37
C ASN A 36 7.26 -6.04 -6.83
N LYS A 37 6.29 -6.08 -7.76
CA LYS A 37 6.52 -6.23 -9.20
C LYS A 37 7.40 -5.11 -9.77
N PHE A 38 7.29 -3.91 -9.23
CA PHE A 38 8.10 -2.75 -9.61
C PHE A 38 9.25 -2.48 -8.63
N HIS A 39 9.74 -3.48 -7.91
CA HIS A 39 10.92 -3.35 -7.04
C HIS A 39 10.78 -2.32 -5.90
N GLY A 40 9.55 -1.98 -5.53
CA GLY A 40 9.26 -1.20 -4.34
C GLY A 40 9.24 -2.06 -3.09
N ASN A 41 9.35 -1.43 -1.93
CA ASN A 41 9.26 -2.07 -0.64
C ASN A 41 8.25 -1.31 0.23
N ILE A 42 7.24 -2.02 0.77
CA ILE A 42 6.34 -1.45 1.77
C ILE A 42 7.07 -1.45 3.11
N ASN A 43 7.38 -0.26 3.60
CA ASN A 43 8.17 -0.08 4.82
C ASN A 43 7.31 0.24 6.04
N GLN A 44 6.06 0.68 5.84
CA GLN A 44 5.17 1.04 6.93
C GLN A 44 3.69 0.95 6.53
N PHE A 45 2.88 0.29 7.37
CA PHE A 45 1.42 0.38 7.32
C PHE A 45 0.93 1.49 8.26
N LEU A 46 -0.09 2.22 7.83
CA LEU A 46 -0.62 3.41 8.49
C LEU A 46 -2.16 3.39 8.43
N GLY A 47 -2.78 2.55 9.26
CA GLY A 47 -4.24 2.43 9.30
C GLY A 47 -4.79 1.94 7.95
N ASP A 48 -5.46 2.82 7.24
CA ASP A 48 -6.07 2.64 5.93
C ASP A 48 -5.14 2.88 4.74
N GLY A 49 -3.88 3.16 5.02
CA GLY A 49 -2.87 3.37 4.01
C GLY A 49 -1.56 2.66 4.29
N PHE A 50 -0.61 2.84 3.38
CA PHE A 50 0.78 2.41 3.58
C PHE A 50 1.77 3.33 2.87
N MET A 51 3.03 3.20 3.27
CA MET A 51 4.18 3.81 2.63
C MET A 51 5.00 2.75 1.89
N ALA A 52 5.38 3.09 0.66
CA ALA A 52 6.29 2.30 -0.14
C ALA A 52 7.51 3.13 -0.57
N THR A 53 8.69 2.57 -0.41
CA THR A 53 9.95 3.15 -0.85
C THR A 53 10.48 2.41 -2.06
N PHE A 54 10.97 3.16 -3.04
CA PHE A 54 11.65 2.63 -4.21
C PHE A 54 13.10 3.12 -4.16
N GLY A 55 14.03 2.23 -4.44
CA GLY A 55 15.47 2.50 -4.38
C GLY A 55 16.13 2.37 -3.01
N ALA A 56 15.41 1.83 -2.02
CA ALA A 56 15.94 1.50 -0.70
C ALA A 56 15.50 0.08 -0.28
N PRO A 57 16.36 -0.71 0.38
CA PRO A 57 17.76 -0.42 0.70
C PRO A 57 18.71 -0.50 -0.50
N VAL A 58 18.24 -1.02 -1.64
CA VAL A 58 19.02 -1.16 -2.89
C VAL A 58 18.32 -0.37 -3.99
N SER A 59 19.11 0.43 -4.72
CA SER A 59 18.66 1.16 -5.91
C SER A 59 18.78 0.32 -7.17
N HIS A 60 17.80 0.45 -8.07
CA HIS A 60 17.79 -0.20 -9.38
C HIS A 60 18.15 0.79 -10.51
N GLY A 61 18.48 2.04 -10.18
CA GLY A 61 18.83 3.09 -11.16
C GLY A 61 17.64 3.71 -11.91
N ASN A 62 16.46 3.09 -11.83
CA ASN A 62 15.20 3.58 -12.40
C ASN A 62 14.08 3.71 -11.36
N ASP A 63 14.43 3.93 -10.09
CA ASP A 63 13.51 3.85 -8.95
C ASP A 63 12.31 4.82 -9.03
N CYS A 64 12.52 6.00 -9.63
CA CYS A 64 11.42 6.96 -9.87
C CYS A 64 10.42 6.46 -10.92
N GLU A 65 10.90 5.83 -11.99
CA GLU A 65 10.05 5.24 -13.03
C GLU A 65 9.28 4.05 -12.45
N ASN A 66 9.97 3.19 -11.69
CA ASN A 66 9.36 2.09 -10.98
C ASN A 66 8.24 2.55 -10.04
N ALA A 67 8.46 3.64 -9.28
CA ALA A 67 7.46 4.22 -8.40
C ALA A 67 6.27 4.85 -9.14
N TYR A 68 6.46 5.29 -10.38
CA TYR A 68 5.40 5.87 -11.22
C TYR A 68 4.55 4.79 -11.92
N GLN A 69 5.17 3.68 -12.31
CA GLN A 69 4.50 2.56 -12.99
C GLN A 69 3.77 1.62 -12.02
N ALA A 70 4.18 1.62 -10.75
CA ALA A 70 3.49 0.92 -9.66
C ALA A 70 2.18 1.62 -9.27
#